data_AF-A0A9P8D4S5-F1
#
_entry.id   AF-A0A9P8D4S5-F1
#
_cell.length_a   1.000
_cell.length_b   1.000
_cell.length_c   1.000
_cell.angle_alpha   90.00
_cell.angle_beta   90.00
_cell.angle_gamma   90.00
#
_symmetry.space_group_name_H-M   'P 1'
#
loop_
_entity.id
_entity.type
_entity.pdbx_description
1 polymer ?
#
loop_
_entity_poly.entity_id
_entity_poly.type
_entity_poly.pdbx_seq_one_letter_code
_entity_poly.pdbx_strand_id
1 'polypeptide(L)'
;MELKHRSSPNQNQLPPVRRKLFNCHTEAPSNNKAASVNARLNDLTSNIPPAHQARLLCEHFITTIQPTFGVLHVPSTRSLVYSCVGSEKEALKIDELLMLFSIFAGAALAWTDELLHNLEATKANAVSAFDCYFHSALSIVEDTDTPLPPSVTAASAICTLAHVAINSDHVLPIKALDLRSRCYNMCREMMIHRLDSPSAQKEREISPANNIDLEVQRREGIYTFIPRLMRVKQPRNVDDVALRVSGDIPNLPISVPTDMTFFFLRLRTAEISREIIDAITPLADDAPEEDYEIILQLDRKLQNFVNGLPEFCKLDPESMQKSKNICKSRPFIYWQRISLHLGIHARICRLHRPYHLAAYSDPRYSYSRSTILSSAYKILELRRMMDVPVAKLHFRPERYWVIFLHVTSAAVALAVDLSHNPDAPDAQALKEKVKGAYETLNKSRKNAESLIRGIEKNMEQVMGTLQKQRANAMASTSPAATSSANLDSVPESAFTNMNDITMGMQEDGLGDEHSHQLWSDFLAAVPDLEEFQWTSLLQDLDFDPSNFS
;
A
#
# COMPACT_ATOMS: atom_id res chain seq x y z
N MET A 1 -51.52 40.63 63.66
CA MET A 1 -52.67 39.99 63.01
C MET A 1 -52.10 38.88 62.14
N GLU A 2 -52.26 37.64 62.60
CA GLU A 2 -51.84 36.44 61.88
C GLU A 2 -52.57 36.30 60.55
N LEU A 3 -51.91 35.68 59.55
CA LEU A 3 -52.47 34.53 58.85
C LEU A 3 -51.40 33.80 58.02
N LYS A 4 -51.29 32.50 58.32
CA LYS A 4 -50.52 31.48 57.61
C LYS A 4 -51.19 31.09 56.28
N HIS A 5 -50.38 30.73 55.29
CA HIS A 5 -50.24 29.38 54.69
C HIS A 5 -50.05 29.40 53.16
N ARG A 6 -48.95 28.78 52.71
CA ARG A 6 -48.82 27.72 51.66
C ARG A 6 -47.37 27.67 51.15
N SER A 7 -46.55 26.72 51.61
CA SER A 7 -46.27 25.38 51.04
C SER A 7 -45.30 25.39 49.84
N SER A 8 -44.04 24.96 50.08
CA SER A 8 -43.01 24.52 49.10
C SER A 8 -43.42 23.17 48.43
N PRO A 9 -42.78 22.63 47.35
CA PRO A 9 -41.32 22.45 47.19
C PRO A 9 -40.71 22.41 45.75
N ASN A 10 -39.40 22.15 45.72
CA ASN A 10 -38.54 21.66 44.62
C ASN A 10 -37.79 22.67 43.74
N GLN A 11 -36.66 23.16 44.26
CA GLN A 11 -35.44 23.31 43.46
C GLN A 11 -34.42 22.28 43.94
N ASN A 12 -34.16 21.26 43.10
CA ASN A 12 -33.06 20.33 43.26
C ASN A 12 -31.74 21.11 43.26
N GLN A 13 -31.07 21.16 44.42
CA GLN A 13 -29.67 21.54 44.52
C GLN A 13 -28.83 20.42 43.89
N LEU A 14 -28.23 20.69 42.72
CA LEU A 14 -27.05 19.95 42.27
C LEU A 14 -25.88 20.30 43.20
N PRO A 15 -25.07 19.34 43.66
CA PRO A 15 -23.89 19.64 44.45
C PRO A 15 -22.85 20.38 43.58
N PRO A 16 -22.01 21.25 44.17
CA PRO A 16 -21.00 21.94 43.39
C PRO A 16 -19.98 20.91 42.89
N VAL A 17 -19.83 20.81 41.58
CA VAL A 17 -18.72 20.08 40.94
C VAL A 17 -17.42 20.69 41.45
N ARG A 18 -16.75 20.02 42.39
CA ARG A 18 -15.37 20.35 42.77
C ARG A 18 -14.47 20.08 41.57
N ARG A 19 -14.31 21.06 40.69
CA ARG A 19 -13.18 21.09 39.76
C ARG A 19 -11.90 21.20 40.60
N LYS A 20 -11.02 20.20 40.52
CA LYS A 20 -9.68 20.28 41.11
C LYS A 20 -8.93 21.45 40.46
N LEU A 21 -8.23 22.24 41.27
CA LEU A 21 -7.38 23.35 40.81
C LEU A 21 -6.16 22.82 40.03
N PHE A 22 -5.71 23.59 39.03
CA PHE A 22 -4.68 23.27 38.03
C PHE A 22 -3.25 22.95 38.57
N ASN A 23 -3.04 22.98 39.90
CA ASN A 23 -1.72 22.86 40.55
C ASN A 23 -1.50 21.54 41.31
N CYS A 24 -2.31 20.49 41.08
CA CYS A 24 -2.09 19.17 41.70
C CYS A 24 -1.33 18.17 40.83
N HIS A 25 -0.76 18.60 39.71
CA HIS A 25 -0.11 17.74 38.70
C HIS A 25 1.42 17.61 38.85
N THR A 26 2.02 18.08 39.94
CA THR A 26 3.43 17.82 40.21
C THR A 26 3.59 16.38 40.72
N GLU A 27 3.57 15.42 39.80
CA GLU A 27 4.23 14.14 40.03
C GLU A 27 5.74 14.41 40.07
N ALA A 28 6.37 14.11 41.20
CA ALA A 28 7.82 14.07 41.28
C ALA A 28 8.29 12.95 40.33
N PRO A 29 9.23 13.21 39.39
CA PRO A 29 9.73 12.17 38.51
C PRO A 29 10.38 11.07 39.36
N SER A 30 9.86 9.85 39.27
CA SER A 30 10.37 8.73 40.05
C SER A 30 11.78 8.34 39.59
N ASN A 31 12.69 8.13 40.55
CA ASN A 31 14.04 7.60 40.33
C ASN A 31 14.07 6.18 39.70
N ASN A 32 12.90 5.59 39.39
CA ASN A 32 12.75 4.27 38.78
C ASN A 32 12.74 4.28 37.24
N LYS A 33 12.70 5.44 36.58
CA LYS A 33 12.63 5.51 35.11
C LYS A 33 13.87 4.90 34.44
N ALA A 34 15.08 5.24 34.88
CA ALA A 34 16.32 4.74 34.26
C ALA A 34 16.47 3.20 34.35
N ALA A 35 16.09 2.61 35.49
CA ALA A 35 16.10 1.16 35.67
C ALA A 35 15.08 0.46 34.76
N SER A 36 13.89 1.05 34.61
CA SER A 36 12.84 0.55 33.71
C SER A 36 13.27 0.63 32.23
N VAL A 37 13.93 1.71 31.82
CA VAL A 37 14.44 1.88 30.45
C VAL A 37 15.51 0.85 30.12
N ASN A 38 16.44 0.60 31.05
CA ASN A 38 17.47 -0.43 30.88
C ASN A 38 16.88 -1.85 30.82
N ALA A 39 15.88 -2.16 31.66
CA ALA A 39 15.19 -3.46 31.61
C ALA A 39 14.48 -3.68 30.27
N ARG A 40 13.78 -2.66 29.77
CA ARG A 40 13.13 -2.68 28.45
C ARG A 40 14.12 -2.86 27.31
N LEU A 41 15.25 -2.15 27.33
CA LEU A 41 16.28 -2.27 26.31
C LEU A 41 16.88 -3.68 26.29
N ASN A 42 17.09 -4.29 27.46
CA ASN A 42 17.57 -5.67 27.57
C ASN A 42 16.55 -6.68 27.02
N ASP A 43 15.27 -6.50 27.35
CA ASP A 43 14.17 -7.34 26.83
C ASP A 43 14.11 -7.27 25.30
N LEU A 44 14.09 -6.06 24.73
CA LEU A 44 14.15 -5.87 23.28
C LEU A 44 15.39 -6.52 22.67
N THR A 45 16.58 -6.28 23.25
CA THR A 45 17.82 -6.86 22.73
C THR A 45 17.81 -8.39 22.75
N SER A 46 17.07 -9.01 23.68
CA SER A 46 16.91 -10.47 23.74
C SER A 46 16.12 -11.06 22.57
N ASN A 47 15.30 -10.23 21.89
CA ASN A 47 14.56 -10.63 20.70
C ASN A 47 15.42 -10.62 19.42
N ILE A 48 16.67 -10.14 19.47
CA ILE A 48 17.55 -10.17 18.29
C ILE A 48 17.95 -11.62 17.98
N PRO A 49 17.80 -12.09 16.73
CA PRO A 49 18.15 -13.46 16.37
C PRO A 49 19.66 -13.71 16.43
N PRO A 50 20.08 -14.99 16.50
CA PRO A 50 21.49 -15.36 16.41
C PRO A 50 22.19 -14.78 15.19
N ALA A 51 23.50 -14.54 15.30
CA ALA A 51 24.30 -13.84 14.28
C ALA A 51 24.14 -14.38 12.86
N HIS A 52 24.13 -15.71 12.70
CA HIS A 52 23.97 -16.33 11.39
C HIS A 52 22.58 -16.04 10.78
N GLN A 53 21.52 -16.09 11.59
CA GLN A 53 20.15 -15.80 11.15
C GLN A 53 19.96 -14.33 10.82
N ALA A 54 20.48 -13.42 11.66
CA ALA A 54 20.42 -11.98 11.41
C ALA A 54 21.04 -11.59 10.06
N ARG A 55 22.19 -12.20 9.71
CA ARG A 55 22.84 -11.99 8.41
C ARG A 55 21.99 -12.51 7.26
N LEU A 56 21.42 -13.71 7.38
CA LEU A 56 20.54 -14.28 6.36
C LEU A 56 19.29 -13.41 6.15
N LEU A 57 18.65 -12.95 7.23
CA LEU A 57 17.49 -12.06 7.16
C LEU A 57 17.86 -10.72 6.50
N CYS A 58 19.02 -10.15 6.82
CA CYS A 58 19.49 -8.91 6.20
C CYS A 58 19.71 -9.05 4.69
N GLU A 59 20.44 -10.09 4.25
CA GLU A 59 20.66 -10.34 2.82
C GLU A 59 19.35 -10.63 2.08
N HIS A 60 18.43 -11.35 2.74
CA HIS A 60 17.09 -11.59 2.20
C HIS A 60 16.30 -10.29 2.03
N PHE A 61 16.29 -9.40 3.02
CA PHE A 61 15.64 -8.09 2.90
C PHE A 61 16.24 -7.26 1.75
N ILE A 62 17.57 -7.24 1.64
CA ILE A 62 18.30 -6.48 0.61
C ILE A 62 17.98 -6.99 -0.80
N THR A 63 17.71 -8.29 -0.95
CA THR A 63 17.43 -8.90 -2.27
C THR A 63 15.95 -8.89 -2.64
N THR A 64 15.05 -8.90 -1.66
CA THR A 64 13.61 -9.09 -1.90
C THR A 64 12.77 -7.83 -1.74
N ILE A 65 13.14 -6.91 -0.83
CA ILE A 65 12.37 -5.68 -0.54
C ILE A 65 13.09 -4.45 -1.05
N GLN A 66 14.36 -4.28 -0.64
CA GLN A 66 15.13 -3.07 -0.92
C GLN A 66 15.15 -2.64 -2.41
N PRO A 67 15.18 -3.53 -3.42
CA PRO A 67 15.23 -3.10 -4.81
C PRO A 67 13.97 -2.37 -5.28
N THR A 68 12.83 -2.57 -4.61
CA THR A 68 11.59 -1.82 -4.91
C THR A 68 11.29 -0.73 -3.88
N PHE A 69 11.83 -0.86 -2.66
CA PHE A 69 11.68 0.15 -1.61
C PHE A 69 12.65 1.32 -1.77
N GLY A 70 13.95 1.06 -1.93
CA GLY A 70 14.97 2.04 -2.33
C GLY A 70 15.28 3.17 -1.34
N VAL A 71 14.91 3.05 -0.06
CA VAL A 71 15.16 4.11 0.96
C VAL A 71 16.47 3.90 1.69
N LEU A 72 16.80 2.66 2.07
CA LEU A 72 18.00 2.39 2.86
C LEU A 72 19.28 2.51 2.04
N HIS A 73 20.40 2.81 2.70
CA HIS A 73 21.74 2.69 2.10
C HIS A 73 22.32 1.30 2.43
N VAL A 74 22.38 0.41 1.44
CA VAL A 74 22.69 -1.02 1.63
C VAL A 74 24.00 -1.27 2.40
N PRO A 75 25.13 -0.61 2.09
CA PRO A 75 26.37 -0.78 2.85
C PRO A 75 26.22 -0.41 4.34
N SER A 76 25.54 0.70 4.66
CA SER A 76 25.29 1.10 6.05
C SER A 76 24.38 0.09 6.76
N THR A 77 23.34 -0.40 6.09
CA THR A 77 22.45 -1.42 6.63
C THR A 77 23.17 -2.72 6.97
N ARG A 78 24.03 -3.23 6.06
CA ARG A 78 24.86 -4.40 6.33
C ARG A 78 25.79 -4.17 7.51
N SER A 79 26.47 -3.01 7.54
CA SER A 79 27.37 -2.65 8.63
C SER A 79 26.66 -2.68 9.99
N LEU A 80 25.44 -2.12 10.06
CA LEU A 80 24.63 -2.10 11.28
C LEU A 80 24.24 -3.50 11.75
N VAL A 81 23.77 -4.36 10.84
CA VAL A 81 23.40 -5.74 11.21
C VAL A 81 24.64 -6.55 11.62
N TYR A 82 25.77 -6.34 10.96
CA TYR A 82 26.96 -7.15 11.20
C TYR A 82 27.68 -6.72 12.49
N SER A 83 27.63 -5.44 12.85
CA SER A 83 28.14 -4.95 14.13
C SER A 83 27.27 -5.40 15.30
N CYS A 84 25.93 -5.42 15.15
CA CYS A 84 25.03 -5.80 16.25
C CYS A 84 25.15 -7.28 16.67
N VAL A 85 25.64 -8.14 15.77
CA VAL A 85 25.84 -9.58 16.02
C VAL A 85 27.30 -10.00 16.14
N GLY A 86 28.22 -9.03 16.20
CA GLY A 86 29.66 -9.23 16.34
C GLY A 86 30.11 -9.62 17.76
N SER A 87 31.40 -10.00 17.88
CA SER A 87 32.03 -10.38 19.15
C SER A 87 32.24 -9.20 20.11
N GLU A 88 32.36 -7.98 19.58
CA GLU A 88 32.45 -6.73 20.35
C GLU A 88 31.07 -6.05 20.34
N LYS A 89 30.29 -6.26 21.41
CA LYS A 89 28.96 -5.66 21.55
C LYS A 89 29.08 -4.23 22.05
N GLU A 90 29.10 -3.25 21.15
CA GLU A 90 28.68 -1.90 21.53
C GLU A 90 27.19 -1.92 21.94
N ALA A 91 26.81 -1.10 22.91
CA ALA A 91 25.42 -0.99 23.33
C ALA A 91 24.60 -0.38 22.18
N LEU A 92 23.62 -1.14 21.68
CA LEU A 92 22.75 -0.69 20.59
C LEU A 92 21.88 0.47 21.05
N LYS A 93 21.78 1.49 20.20
CA LYS A 93 20.84 2.58 20.40
C LYS A 93 19.43 2.12 20.06
N ILE A 94 18.44 2.83 20.60
CA ILE A 94 17.03 2.46 20.43
C ILE A 94 16.55 2.61 18.97
N ASP A 95 17.09 3.57 18.22
CA ASP A 95 16.81 3.77 16.80
C ASP A 95 17.48 2.71 15.91
N GLU A 96 18.67 2.27 16.28
CA GLU A 96 19.36 1.13 15.67
C GLU A 96 18.56 -0.17 15.87
N LEU A 97 18.05 -0.43 17.09
CA LEU A 97 17.15 -1.56 17.36
C LEU A 97 15.87 -1.50 16.52
N LEU A 98 15.25 -0.32 16.42
CA LEU A 98 14.08 -0.12 15.58
C LEU A 98 14.37 -0.46 14.11
N MET A 99 15.54 -0.03 13.60
CA MET A 99 15.97 -0.37 12.24
C MET A 99 16.14 -1.88 12.06
N LEU A 100 16.82 -2.56 12.99
CA LEU A 100 17.02 -4.01 12.95
C LEU A 100 15.68 -4.76 12.92
N PHE A 101 14.77 -4.45 13.83
CA PHE A 101 13.45 -5.10 13.85
C PHE A 101 12.62 -4.81 12.60
N SER A 102 12.70 -3.60 12.05
CA SER A 102 12.01 -3.26 10.79
C SER A 102 12.53 -4.08 9.61
N ILE A 103 13.84 -4.29 9.53
CA ILE A 103 14.49 -5.13 8.51
C ILE A 103 14.11 -6.60 8.70
N PHE A 104 14.20 -7.12 9.92
CA PHE A 104 13.89 -8.52 10.20
C PHE A 104 12.41 -8.84 10.03
N ALA A 105 11.51 -7.93 10.42
CA ALA A 105 10.09 -8.03 10.12
C ALA A 105 9.86 -8.06 8.60
N GLY A 106 10.49 -7.16 7.83
CA GLY A 106 10.40 -7.19 6.37
C GLY A 106 10.89 -8.52 5.76
N ALA A 107 12.05 -9.00 6.19
CA ALA A 107 12.59 -10.28 5.72
C ALA A 107 11.67 -11.46 6.05
N ALA A 108 11.12 -11.47 7.27
CA ALA A 108 10.18 -12.49 7.71
C ALA A 108 8.85 -12.40 6.96
N LEU A 109 8.33 -11.20 6.65
CA LEU A 109 7.14 -11.03 5.81
C LEU A 109 7.36 -11.58 4.39
N ALA A 110 8.52 -11.28 3.81
CA ALA A 110 8.88 -11.62 2.44
C ALA A 110 9.57 -13.00 2.30
N TRP A 111 9.37 -13.93 3.24
CA TRP A 111 10.06 -15.21 3.25
C TRP A 111 9.93 -15.98 1.92
N THR A 112 11.00 -16.70 1.54
CA THR A 112 11.02 -17.61 0.39
C THR A 112 11.37 -19.02 0.84
N ASP A 113 11.09 -20.02 0.01
CA ASP A 113 11.47 -21.42 0.30
C ASP A 113 12.99 -21.56 0.51
N GLU A 114 13.81 -20.76 -0.20
CA GLU A 114 15.26 -20.72 -0.02
C GLU A 114 15.65 -20.15 1.35
N LEU A 115 15.05 -19.04 1.78
CA LEU A 115 15.29 -18.48 3.12
C LEU A 115 14.92 -19.49 4.21
N LEU A 116 13.74 -20.09 4.09
CA LEU A 116 13.25 -21.07 5.06
C LEU A 116 14.16 -22.29 5.14
N HIS A 117 14.61 -22.81 3.99
CA HIS A 117 15.58 -23.89 3.92
C HIS A 117 16.90 -23.51 4.62
N ASN A 118 17.45 -22.33 4.33
CA ASN A 118 18.72 -21.87 4.89
C ASN A 118 18.64 -21.56 6.40
N LEU A 119 17.45 -21.26 6.92
CA LEU A 119 17.18 -21.04 8.34
C LEU A 119 16.70 -22.30 9.07
N GLU A 120 16.53 -23.43 8.36
CA GLU A 120 15.89 -24.65 8.88
C GLU A 120 14.52 -24.35 9.53
N ALA A 121 13.78 -23.42 8.93
CA ALA A 121 12.56 -22.85 9.49
C ALA A 121 11.32 -23.25 8.69
N THR A 122 10.18 -23.32 9.37
CA THR A 122 8.87 -23.52 8.72
C THR A 122 8.20 -22.19 8.39
N LYS A 123 7.14 -22.25 7.57
CA LYS A 123 6.28 -21.08 7.30
C LYS A 123 5.70 -20.48 8.59
N ALA A 124 5.32 -21.33 9.54
CA ALA A 124 4.80 -20.89 10.84
C ALA A 124 5.87 -20.15 11.66
N ASN A 125 7.15 -20.58 11.57
CA ASN A 125 8.25 -19.86 12.21
C ASN A 125 8.44 -18.46 11.59
N ALA A 126 8.33 -18.32 10.27
CA ALA A 126 8.43 -17.01 9.63
C ALA A 126 7.29 -16.06 10.02
N VAL A 127 6.05 -16.55 10.11
CA VAL A 127 4.91 -15.75 10.60
C VAL A 127 5.13 -15.32 12.06
N SER A 128 5.52 -16.25 12.93
CA SER A 128 5.82 -15.93 14.33
C SER A 128 6.99 -14.96 14.49
N ALA A 129 8.03 -15.07 13.64
CA ALA A 129 9.15 -14.16 13.63
C ALA A 129 8.74 -12.75 13.16
N PHE A 130 7.92 -12.67 12.10
CA PHE A 130 7.32 -11.42 11.66
C PHE A 130 6.57 -10.73 12.81
N ASP A 131 5.67 -11.45 13.48
CA ASP A 131 4.90 -10.90 14.60
C ASP A 131 5.82 -10.41 15.73
N CYS A 132 6.80 -11.21 16.12
CA CYS A 132 7.76 -10.84 17.15
C CYS A 132 8.52 -9.55 16.80
N TYR A 133 9.12 -9.48 15.61
CA TYR A 133 9.90 -8.32 15.19
C TYR A 133 9.05 -7.08 14.95
N PHE A 134 7.89 -7.24 14.30
CA PHE A 134 6.98 -6.13 14.02
C PHE A 134 6.47 -5.50 15.33
N HIS A 135 6.04 -6.31 16.30
CA HIS A 135 5.58 -5.80 17.59
C HIS A 135 6.72 -5.26 18.45
N SER A 136 7.94 -5.82 18.37
CA SER A 136 9.12 -5.22 19.02
C SER A 136 9.39 -3.82 18.48
N ALA A 137 9.39 -3.65 17.15
CA ALA A 137 9.54 -2.36 16.50
C ALA A 137 8.41 -1.38 16.88
N LEU A 138 7.16 -1.85 16.84
CA LEU A 138 6.00 -1.03 17.17
C LEU A 138 6.06 -0.55 18.63
N SER A 139 6.47 -1.40 19.56
CA SER A 139 6.64 -1.01 20.97
C SER A 139 7.65 0.13 21.11
N ILE A 140 8.69 0.18 20.29
CA ILE A 140 9.69 1.27 20.28
C ILE A 140 9.05 2.57 19.77
N VAL A 141 8.27 2.48 18.70
CA VAL A 141 7.62 3.65 18.09
C VAL A 141 6.50 4.22 18.97
N GLU A 142 5.76 3.35 19.67
CA GLU A 142 4.60 3.71 20.49
C GLU A 142 4.93 4.07 21.94
N ASP A 143 6.20 3.97 22.35
CA ASP A 143 6.63 4.32 23.71
C ASP A 143 6.51 5.84 23.97
N THR A 144 5.66 6.21 24.92
CA THR A 144 5.45 7.60 25.35
C THR A 144 6.41 8.07 26.43
N ASP A 145 7.02 7.14 27.18
CA ASP A 145 7.95 7.44 28.28
C ASP A 145 9.37 7.67 27.78
N THR A 146 9.78 6.98 26.70
CA THR A 146 11.06 7.23 26.02
C THR A 146 10.87 7.52 24.53
N PRO A 147 10.60 8.79 24.18
CA PRO A 147 10.45 9.19 22.78
C PRO A 147 11.70 8.90 21.96
N LEU A 148 11.50 8.43 20.73
CA LEU A 148 12.58 8.22 19.77
C LEU A 148 13.28 9.56 19.43
N PRO A 149 14.62 9.63 19.51
CA PRO A 149 15.35 10.82 19.10
C PRO A 149 15.24 11.03 17.58
N PRO A 150 15.18 12.29 17.11
CA PRO A 150 15.25 12.58 15.68
C PRO A 150 16.59 12.19 15.07
N SER A 151 16.59 11.17 14.23
CA SER A 151 17.77 10.68 13.52
C SER A 151 17.40 10.12 12.16
N VAL A 152 18.36 10.06 11.24
CA VAL A 152 18.17 9.44 9.92
C VAL A 152 17.81 7.97 10.08
N THR A 153 18.49 7.27 11.00
CA THR A 153 18.19 5.88 11.35
C THR A 153 16.75 5.72 11.82
N ALA A 154 16.26 6.56 12.75
CA ALA A 154 14.89 6.48 13.23
C ALA A 154 13.87 6.75 12.13
N ALA A 155 14.06 7.81 11.33
CA ALA A 155 13.16 8.16 10.23
C ALA A 155 13.07 7.03 9.19
N SER A 156 14.22 6.51 8.74
CA SER A 156 14.28 5.42 7.78
C SER A 156 13.76 4.10 8.35
N ALA A 157 13.92 3.84 9.65
CA ALA A 157 13.37 2.65 10.29
C ALA A 157 11.84 2.71 10.35
N ILE A 158 11.26 3.85 10.75
CA ILE A 158 9.80 4.03 10.74
C ILE A 158 9.25 3.94 9.31
N CYS A 159 9.95 4.54 8.32
CA CYS A 159 9.59 4.43 6.90
C CYS A 159 9.59 2.97 6.43
N THR A 160 10.62 2.20 6.81
CA THR A 160 10.74 0.77 6.51
C THR A 160 9.61 -0.02 7.17
N LEU A 161 9.34 0.21 8.46
CA LEU A 161 8.27 -0.47 9.18
C LEU A 161 6.89 -0.16 8.57
N ALA A 162 6.65 1.08 8.14
CA ALA A 162 5.43 1.47 7.44
C ALA A 162 5.29 0.76 6.09
N HIS A 163 6.38 0.58 5.35
CA HIS A 163 6.40 -0.19 4.12
C HIS A 163 6.16 -1.68 4.36
N VAL A 164 6.65 -2.23 5.46
CA VAL A 164 6.35 -3.62 5.86
C VAL A 164 4.89 -3.75 6.27
N ALA A 165 4.38 -2.82 7.09
CA ALA A 165 3.00 -2.81 7.57
C ALA A 165 1.96 -2.78 6.45
N ILE A 166 2.14 -1.91 5.44
CA ILE A 166 1.17 -1.76 4.34
C ILE A 166 1.06 -3.01 3.45
N ASN A 167 2.08 -3.87 3.48
CA ASN A 167 2.13 -5.10 2.70
C ASN A 167 1.77 -6.35 3.53
N SER A 168 1.41 -6.19 4.81
CA SER A 168 1.09 -7.29 5.71
C SER A 168 -0.41 -7.38 5.98
N ASP A 169 -0.98 -8.57 5.86
CA ASP A 169 -2.40 -8.81 6.16
C ASP A 169 -2.70 -8.90 7.65
N HIS A 170 -1.68 -9.22 8.46
CA HIS A 170 -1.81 -9.28 9.91
C HIS A 170 -1.84 -7.89 10.55
N VAL A 171 -1.58 -6.83 9.77
CA VAL A 171 -1.50 -5.46 10.26
C VAL A 171 -2.65 -4.65 9.68
N LEU A 172 -3.44 -4.03 10.55
CA LEU A 172 -4.54 -3.16 10.11
C LEU A 172 -3.98 -2.00 9.26
N PRO A 173 -4.57 -1.67 8.09
CA PRO A 173 -4.09 -0.61 7.21
C PRO A 173 -3.87 0.74 7.92
N ILE A 174 -4.71 1.06 8.91
CA ILE A 174 -4.59 2.27 9.73
C ILE A 174 -3.24 2.38 10.47
N LYS A 175 -2.64 1.25 10.89
CA LYS A 175 -1.33 1.24 11.55
C LYS A 175 -0.22 1.64 10.59
N ALA A 176 -0.27 1.19 9.34
CA ALA A 176 0.69 1.62 8.32
C ALA A 176 0.59 3.14 8.06
N LEU A 177 -0.62 3.71 8.07
CA LEU A 177 -0.84 5.14 7.93
C LEU A 177 -0.35 5.94 9.15
N ASP A 178 -0.55 5.43 10.37
CA ASP A 178 0.00 6.03 11.59
C ASP A 178 1.53 6.09 11.53
N LEU A 179 2.19 4.98 11.16
CA LEU A 179 3.63 4.93 10.99
C LEU A 179 4.12 5.94 9.92
N ARG A 180 3.42 6.08 8.79
CA ARG A 180 3.73 7.10 7.78
C ARG A 180 3.61 8.52 8.35
N SER A 181 2.57 8.80 9.13
CA SER A 181 2.38 10.10 9.79
C SER A 181 3.50 10.40 10.79
N ARG A 182 3.92 9.40 11.57
CA ARG A 182 5.06 9.53 12.49
C ARG A 182 6.37 9.78 11.75
N CYS A 183 6.65 9.03 10.69
CA CYS A 183 7.82 9.25 9.83
C CYS A 183 7.81 10.67 9.25
N TYR A 184 6.65 11.13 8.76
CA TYR A 184 6.49 12.50 8.27
C TYR A 184 6.81 13.55 9.35
N ASN A 185 6.28 13.40 10.56
CA ASN A 185 6.56 14.32 11.66
C ASN A 185 8.05 14.30 12.06
N MET A 186 8.69 13.13 12.07
CA MET A 186 10.13 12.99 12.28
C MET A 186 10.93 13.75 11.21
N CYS A 187 10.60 13.55 9.93
CA CYS A 187 11.24 14.25 8.82
C CYS A 187 11.07 15.78 8.91
N ARG A 188 9.94 16.24 9.46
CA ARG A 188 9.69 17.66 9.72
C ARG A 188 10.55 18.21 10.83
N GLU A 189 10.65 17.51 11.94
CA GLU A 189 11.48 17.87 13.08
C GLU A 189 12.97 17.96 12.68
N MET A 190 13.41 17.03 11.84
CA MET A 190 14.75 17.03 11.23
C MET A 190 14.93 18.06 10.11
N MET A 191 13.89 18.82 9.77
CA MET A 191 13.92 19.83 8.70
C MET A 191 14.33 19.29 7.33
N ILE A 192 14.07 18.00 7.06
CA ILE A 192 14.43 17.35 5.78
C ILE A 192 13.82 18.10 4.60
N HIS A 193 12.57 18.56 4.71
CA HIS A 193 11.90 19.39 3.70
C HIS A 193 12.63 20.71 3.35
N ARG A 194 13.66 21.11 4.09
CA ARG A 194 14.50 22.31 3.84
C ARG A 194 15.99 21.98 3.68
N LEU A 195 16.31 20.71 3.45
CA LEU A 195 17.68 20.19 3.42
C LEU A 195 18.59 20.94 2.45
N ASP A 196 18.06 21.40 1.31
CA ASP A 196 18.79 22.12 0.27
C ASP A 196 18.49 23.63 0.23
N SER A 197 17.97 24.20 1.33
CA SER A 197 17.83 25.65 1.45
C SER A 197 19.19 26.37 1.46
N PRO A 198 19.27 27.64 1.00
CA PRO A 198 20.53 28.39 1.00
C PRO A 198 21.20 28.48 2.39
N SER A 199 20.40 28.51 3.46
CA SER A 199 20.91 28.50 4.83
C SER A 199 21.57 27.18 5.19
N ALA A 200 20.91 26.06 4.88
CA ALA A 200 21.44 24.73 5.17
C ALA A 200 22.69 24.39 4.32
N GLN A 201 22.76 24.91 3.09
CA GLN A 201 23.95 24.78 2.25
C GLN A 201 25.15 25.54 2.85
N LYS A 202 24.96 26.80 3.27
CA LYS A 202 26.01 27.59 3.94
C LYS A 202 26.49 26.96 5.25
N GLU A 203 25.57 26.40 6.04
CA GLU A 203 25.94 25.68 7.26
C GLU A 203 26.85 24.49 6.97
N ARG A 204 26.57 23.75 5.89
CA ARG A 204 27.41 22.63 5.45
C ARG A 204 28.76 23.02 4.85
N GLU A 205 28.92 24.25 4.39
CA GLU A 205 30.23 24.78 4.00
C GLU A 205 31.14 24.98 5.23
N ILE A 206 30.54 25.28 6.40
CA ILE A 206 31.25 25.46 7.67
C ILE A 206 31.46 24.12 8.38
N SER A 207 30.40 23.30 8.45
CA SER A 207 30.39 21.98 9.09
C SER A 207 29.92 20.93 8.08
N PRO A 208 30.85 20.27 7.35
CA PRO A 208 30.50 19.27 6.35
C PRO A 208 29.61 18.17 6.95
N ALA A 209 28.48 17.92 6.30
CA ALA A 209 27.58 16.83 6.67
C ALA A 209 28.06 15.50 6.08
N ASN A 210 27.60 14.39 6.66
CA ASN A 210 27.74 13.08 6.05
C ASN A 210 26.91 13.00 4.78
N ASN A 211 27.57 12.87 3.64
CA ASN A 211 26.95 12.80 2.33
C ASN A 211 26.01 11.58 2.17
N ILE A 212 26.29 10.47 2.85
CA ILE A 212 25.41 9.29 2.85
C ILE A 212 24.09 9.65 3.52
N ASP A 213 24.15 10.27 4.71
CA ASP A 213 22.97 10.68 5.47
C ASP A 213 22.13 11.70 4.68
N LEU A 214 22.78 12.65 4.00
CA LEU A 214 22.10 13.60 3.12
C LEU A 214 21.35 12.90 1.98
N GLU A 215 21.97 11.93 1.31
CA GLU A 215 21.32 11.19 0.22
C GLU A 215 20.18 10.31 0.75
N VAL A 216 20.33 9.67 1.92
CA VAL A 216 19.25 8.88 2.55
C VAL A 216 18.07 9.78 2.93
N GLN A 217 18.31 10.95 3.52
CA GLN A 217 17.27 11.92 3.82
C GLN A 217 16.48 12.37 2.58
N ARG A 218 17.13 12.48 1.42
CA ARG A 218 16.46 12.80 0.14
C ARG A 218 15.58 11.65 -0.38
N ARG A 219 15.73 10.43 0.14
CA ARG A 219 14.91 9.25 -0.23
C ARG A 219 13.63 9.17 0.60
N GLU A 220 13.50 9.94 1.68
CA GLU A 220 12.29 9.98 2.50
C GLU A 220 11.18 10.76 1.79
N GLY A 221 10.01 10.12 1.63
CA GLY A 221 9.02 10.38 0.59
C GLY A 221 8.41 11.79 0.48
N ILE A 222 7.89 12.06 -0.72
CA ILE A 222 7.67 13.39 -1.33
C ILE A 222 6.16 13.70 -1.49
N TYR A 223 5.28 12.84 -0.96
CA TYR A 223 3.84 12.95 -1.15
C TYR A 223 3.13 13.76 -0.06
N THR A 224 3.67 13.77 1.16
CA THR A 224 3.01 14.36 2.34
C THR A 224 3.29 15.86 2.50
N PHE A 225 4.31 16.38 1.81
CA PHE A 225 4.66 17.80 1.85
C PHE A 225 3.99 18.58 0.72
N ILE A 226 3.58 19.81 1.02
CA ILE A 226 3.19 20.78 0.00
C ILE A 226 4.45 21.12 -0.80
N PRO A 227 4.51 20.90 -2.14
CA PRO A 227 5.73 21.02 -2.93
C PRO A 227 6.31 22.43 -2.86
N ARG A 228 5.45 23.44 -2.76
CA ARG A 228 5.84 24.85 -2.59
C ARG A 228 6.62 25.13 -1.30
N LEU A 229 6.50 24.27 -0.29
CA LEU A 229 7.21 24.36 0.98
C LEU A 229 8.49 23.51 1.01
N MET A 230 8.73 22.69 -0.02
CA MET A 230 9.92 21.87 -0.11
C MET A 230 11.08 22.62 -0.75
N ARG A 231 12.25 22.54 -0.10
CA ARG A 231 13.56 22.97 -0.61
C ARG A 231 14.53 21.81 -0.44
N VAL A 232 14.27 20.74 -1.17
CA VAL A 232 15.04 19.49 -1.19
C VAL A 232 15.25 19.10 -2.64
N LYS A 233 16.47 18.75 -3.01
CA LYS A 233 16.79 18.19 -4.31
C LYS A 233 16.37 16.72 -4.32
N GLN A 234 16.01 16.20 -5.49
CA GLN A 234 15.89 14.75 -5.67
C GLN A 234 17.23 14.07 -5.31
N PRO A 235 17.20 12.80 -4.83
CA PRO A 235 18.42 12.03 -4.59
C PRO A 235 19.23 11.88 -5.87
N ARG A 236 20.48 11.41 -5.82
CA ARG A 236 21.30 11.17 -7.02
C ARG A 236 21.05 9.79 -7.62
N ASN A 237 21.11 9.68 -8.95
CA ASN A 237 21.05 8.38 -9.63
C ASN A 237 22.44 7.75 -9.61
N VAL A 238 22.71 6.96 -8.58
CA VAL A 238 24.00 6.34 -8.29
C VAL A 238 23.78 4.99 -7.59
N ASP A 239 24.77 4.11 -7.63
CA ASP A 239 24.78 2.89 -6.81
C ASP A 239 25.18 3.23 -5.38
N ASP A 240 24.60 2.53 -4.39
CA ASP A 240 24.88 2.80 -2.98
C ASP A 240 26.37 2.65 -2.66
N VAL A 241 27.04 1.66 -3.25
CA VAL A 241 28.49 1.42 -3.06
C VAL A 241 29.38 2.58 -3.53
N ALA A 242 28.87 3.48 -4.37
CA ALA A 242 29.60 4.66 -4.83
C ALA A 242 29.35 5.89 -3.94
N LEU A 243 28.41 5.84 -3.00
CA LEU A 243 28.23 6.88 -1.99
C LEU A 243 29.38 6.83 -0.99
N ARG A 244 29.84 8.03 -0.61
CA ARG A 244 30.95 8.23 0.34
C ARG A 244 30.53 9.26 1.37
N VAL A 245 31.12 9.20 2.56
CA VAL A 245 30.85 10.15 3.65
C VAL A 245 31.19 11.58 3.26
N SER A 246 32.20 11.77 2.40
CA SER A 246 32.66 13.07 1.92
C SER A 246 33.11 13.00 0.45
N GLY A 247 33.28 14.18 -0.16
CA GLY A 247 33.68 14.33 -1.57
C GLY A 247 32.51 14.37 -2.54
N ASP A 248 32.81 14.42 -3.83
CA ASP A 248 31.79 14.51 -4.88
C ASP A 248 31.10 13.16 -5.11
N ILE A 249 29.77 13.19 -5.20
CA ILE A 249 28.94 12.03 -5.54
C ILE A 249 28.51 12.15 -7.00
N PRO A 250 28.78 11.15 -7.86
CA PRO A 250 28.34 11.17 -9.24
C PRO A 250 26.81 11.18 -9.33
N ASN A 251 26.27 11.78 -10.40
CA ASN A 251 24.86 11.71 -10.73
C ASN A 251 24.74 11.22 -12.18
N LEU A 252 24.42 9.94 -12.35
CA LEU A 252 24.40 9.31 -13.66
C LEU A 252 23.08 9.60 -14.39
N PRO A 253 23.05 9.68 -15.73
CA PRO A 253 21.81 9.81 -16.48
C PRO A 253 20.85 8.64 -16.19
N ILE A 254 19.53 8.88 -16.24
CA ILE A 254 18.52 7.84 -16.00
C ILE A 254 18.58 6.67 -16.99
N SER A 255 19.26 6.85 -18.13
CA SER A 255 19.56 5.79 -19.10
C SER A 255 20.63 4.79 -18.63
N VAL A 256 21.31 5.08 -17.52
CA VAL A 256 22.28 4.18 -16.88
C VAL A 256 21.62 3.56 -15.65
N PRO A 257 21.43 2.23 -15.60
CA PRO A 257 20.79 1.58 -14.47
C PRO A 257 21.69 1.61 -13.23
N THR A 258 21.15 2.10 -12.12
CA THR A 258 21.76 2.10 -10.78
C THR A 258 20.76 1.62 -9.73
N ASP A 259 21.22 1.44 -8.48
CA ASP A 259 20.36 1.10 -7.34
C ASP A 259 19.21 2.12 -7.14
N MET A 260 19.41 3.39 -7.51
CA MET A 260 18.43 4.46 -7.37
C MET A 260 17.50 4.66 -8.56
N THR A 261 17.77 4.04 -9.72
CA THR A 261 17.00 4.29 -10.94
C THR A 261 15.50 4.01 -10.77
N PHE A 262 15.12 2.89 -10.15
CA PHE A 262 13.71 2.59 -9.91
C PHE A 262 13.06 3.57 -8.94
N PHE A 263 13.78 4.04 -7.93
CA PHE A 263 13.28 5.05 -6.99
C PHE A 263 12.89 6.33 -7.73
N PHE A 264 13.71 6.79 -8.69
CA PHE A 264 13.38 7.94 -9.54
C PHE A 264 12.14 7.71 -10.39
N LEU A 265 12.03 6.56 -11.04
CA LEU A 265 10.89 6.24 -11.87
C LEU A 265 9.61 6.17 -11.03
N ARG A 266 9.69 5.56 -9.85
CA ARG A 266 8.58 5.52 -8.88
C ARG A 266 8.21 6.92 -8.38
N LEU A 267 9.21 7.77 -8.10
CA LEU A 267 8.97 9.16 -7.73
C LEU A 267 8.23 9.91 -8.85
N ARG A 268 8.65 9.73 -10.11
CA ARG A 268 7.97 10.35 -11.24
C ARG A 268 6.52 9.88 -11.39
N THR A 269 6.26 8.59 -11.16
CA THR A 269 4.89 8.05 -11.10
C THR A 269 4.09 8.69 -9.96
N ALA A 270 4.69 8.88 -8.78
CA ALA A 270 4.03 9.50 -7.64
C ALA A 270 3.70 10.99 -7.90
N GLU A 271 4.58 11.73 -8.58
CA GLU A 271 4.31 13.11 -9.00
C GLU A 271 3.09 13.19 -9.93
N ILE A 272 3.00 12.31 -10.94
CA ILE A 272 1.82 12.26 -11.82
C ILE A 272 0.58 11.83 -11.04
N SER A 273 0.70 10.88 -10.11
CA SER A 273 -0.42 10.43 -9.26
C SER A 273 -0.98 11.58 -8.44
N ARG A 274 -0.10 12.46 -7.94
CA ARG A 274 -0.51 13.67 -7.23
C ARG A 274 -1.32 14.60 -8.11
N GLU A 275 -0.84 14.87 -9.32
CA GLU A 275 -1.56 15.73 -10.27
C GLU A 275 -2.95 15.16 -10.59
N ILE A 276 -3.08 13.83 -10.70
CA ILE A 276 -4.37 13.15 -10.88
C ILE A 276 -5.29 13.41 -9.68
N ILE A 277 -4.81 13.21 -8.45
CA ILE A 277 -5.64 13.34 -7.24
C ILE A 277 -6.02 14.80 -6.97
N ASP A 278 -5.08 15.72 -7.12
CA ASP A 278 -5.30 17.16 -6.97
C ASP A 278 -6.30 17.68 -8.02
N ALA A 279 -6.45 16.99 -9.16
CA ALA A 279 -7.44 17.32 -10.20
C ALA A 279 -8.80 16.64 -9.98
N ILE A 280 -8.87 15.49 -9.29
CA ILE A 280 -10.06 14.60 -9.28
C ILE A 280 -10.85 14.60 -7.95
N THR A 281 -10.39 15.18 -6.83
CA THR A 281 -11.15 15.15 -5.54
C THR A 281 -11.58 16.52 -4.99
N PRO A 282 -12.83 16.68 -4.45
CA PRO A 282 -14.03 15.91 -4.69
C PRO A 282 -14.93 16.60 -5.72
N LEU A 283 -15.25 15.83 -6.76
CA LEU A 283 -16.53 15.91 -7.46
C LEU A 283 -17.62 15.64 -6.42
N ALA A 284 -17.99 16.67 -5.67
CA ALA A 284 -19.23 16.67 -4.92
C ALA A 284 -20.38 16.40 -5.90
N ASP A 285 -21.47 15.82 -5.39
CA ASP A 285 -22.66 15.32 -6.11
C ASP A 285 -23.32 16.30 -7.13
N ASP A 286 -22.78 17.52 -7.30
CA ASP A 286 -23.26 18.58 -8.19
C ASP A 286 -22.18 19.14 -9.15
N ALA A 287 -21.01 18.51 -9.30
CA ALA A 287 -19.97 18.99 -10.22
C ALA A 287 -20.45 18.84 -11.69
N PRO A 288 -20.44 19.91 -12.51
CA PRO A 288 -20.78 19.80 -13.93
C PRO A 288 -19.83 18.79 -14.57
N GLU A 289 -20.41 17.89 -15.38
CA GLU A 289 -19.78 16.92 -16.28
C GLU A 289 -18.29 17.27 -16.45
N GLU A 290 -17.42 16.55 -15.74
CA GLU A 290 -15.98 16.81 -15.72
C GLU A 290 -15.48 17.09 -17.14
N ASP A 291 -14.57 18.06 -17.28
CA ASP A 291 -13.94 18.35 -18.56
C ASP A 291 -13.11 17.12 -18.95
N TYR A 292 -13.74 16.18 -19.67
CA TYR A 292 -13.17 14.91 -20.11
C TYR A 292 -11.79 15.09 -20.74
N GLU A 293 -11.53 16.27 -21.30
CA GLU A 293 -10.22 16.68 -21.79
C GLU A 293 -9.13 16.68 -20.71
N ILE A 294 -9.40 17.06 -19.46
CA ILE A 294 -8.46 16.94 -18.33
C ILE A 294 -8.05 15.48 -18.12
N ILE A 295 -9.01 14.56 -18.18
CA ILE A 295 -8.77 13.12 -18.04
C ILE A 295 -7.87 12.63 -19.18
N LEU A 296 -8.14 13.05 -20.41
CA LEU A 296 -7.29 12.75 -21.57
C LEU A 296 -5.89 13.38 -21.45
N GLN A 297 -5.77 14.58 -20.89
CA GLN A 297 -4.47 15.22 -20.63
C GLN A 297 -3.64 14.45 -19.60
N LEU A 298 -4.27 13.99 -18.52
CA LEU A 298 -3.63 13.18 -17.48
C LEU A 298 -3.22 11.80 -18.02
N ASP A 299 -4.05 11.15 -18.85
CA ASP A 299 -3.70 9.91 -19.53
C ASP A 299 -2.48 10.11 -20.46
N ARG A 300 -2.49 11.16 -21.29
CA ARG A 300 -1.34 11.48 -22.15
C ARG A 300 -0.04 11.65 -21.35
N LYS A 301 -0.09 12.20 -20.13
CA LYS A 301 1.09 12.28 -19.26
C LYS A 301 1.59 10.89 -18.83
N LEU A 302 0.70 9.99 -18.43
CA LEU A 302 1.05 8.61 -18.10
C LEU A 302 1.63 7.86 -19.32
N GLN A 303 0.98 7.96 -20.48
CA GLN A 303 1.45 7.33 -21.73
C GLN A 303 2.82 7.87 -22.16
N ASN A 304 3.02 9.19 -22.12
CA ASN A 304 4.30 9.81 -22.45
C ASN A 304 5.41 9.36 -21.50
N PHE A 305 5.09 9.19 -20.20
CA PHE A 305 6.04 8.66 -19.25
C PHE A 305 6.44 7.22 -19.58
N VAL A 306 5.49 6.34 -19.90
CA VAL A 306 5.74 4.95 -20.35
C VAL A 306 6.62 4.92 -21.60
N ASN A 307 6.31 5.75 -22.59
CA ASN A 307 7.05 5.81 -23.86
C ASN A 307 8.50 6.32 -23.67
N GLY A 308 8.69 7.23 -22.71
CA GLY A 308 9.97 7.83 -22.35
C GLY A 308 10.83 7.01 -21.38
N LEU A 309 10.39 5.82 -20.95
CA LEU A 309 11.17 4.97 -20.05
C LEU A 309 12.52 4.58 -20.66
N PRO A 310 13.58 4.40 -19.83
CA PRO A 310 14.84 3.80 -20.27
C PRO A 310 14.60 2.42 -20.90
N GLU A 311 15.44 2.02 -21.87
CA GLU A 311 15.26 0.77 -22.63
C GLU A 311 15.15 -0.46 -21.71
N PHE A 312 15.96 -0.54 -20.64
CA PHE A 312 15.90 -1.63 -19.65
C PHE A 312 14.66 -1.58 -18.72
N CYS A 313 13.79 -0.60 -18.86
CA CYS A 313 12.51 -0.49 -18.16
C CYS A 313 11.30 -0.66 -19.11
N LYS A 314 11.52 -0.86 -20.42
CA LYS A 314 10.43 -1.09 -21.37
C LYS A 314 10.03 -2.57 -21.42
N LEU A 315 8.74 -2.83 -21.66
CA LEU A 315 8.17 -4.17 -21.77
C LEU A 315 8.14 -4.73 -23.18
N ASP A 316 8.43 -3.94 -24.21
CA ASP A 316 8.40 -4.44 -25.58
C ASP A 316 9.51 -5.50 -25.79
N PRO A 317 9.25 -6.56 -26.58
CA PRO A 317 10.18 -7.67 -26.73
C PRO A 317 11.59 -7.27 -27.19
N GLU A 318 11.70 -6.23 -28.01
CA GLU A 318 12.98 -5.72 -28.52
C GLU A 318 13.82 -5.15 -27.37
N SER A 319 13.25 -4.24 -26.58
CA SER A 319 13.91 -3.66 -25.41
C SER A 319 14.22 -4.72 -24.35
N MET A 320 13.34 -5.72 -24.15
CA MET A 320 13.63 -6.86 -23.26
C MET A 320 14.85 -7.65 -23.72
N GLN A 321 14.96 -7.89 -25.02
CA GLN A 321 16.07 -8.64 -25.59
C GLN A 321 17.38 -7.85 -25.50
N LYS A 322 17.38 -6.55 -25.82
CA LYS A 322 18.57 -5.68 -25.73
C LYS A 322 19.08 -5.54 -24.29
N SER A 323 18.16 -5.46 -23.32
CA SER A 323 18.49 -5.34 -21.90
C SER A 323 18.80 -6.66 -21.19
N LYS A 324 18.83 -7.80 -21.90
CA LYS A 324 19.05 -9.13 -21.31
C LYS A 324 20.33 -9.23 -20.47
N ASN A 325 21.44 -8.64 -20.93
CA ASN A 325 22.71 -8.67 -20.19
C ASN A 325 22.66 -7.80 -18.93
N ILE A 326 21.98 -6.66 -18.98
CA ILE A 326 21.74 -5.80 -17.82
C ILE A 326 20.95 -6.59 -16.76
N CYS A 327 19.85 -7.23 -17.15
CA CYS A 327 19.04 -8.04 -16.24
C CYS A 327 19.80 -9.24 -15.66
N LYS A 328 20.77 -9.83 -16.38
CA LYS A 328 21.65 -10.87 -15.82
C LYS A 328 22.57 -10.32 -14.71
N SER A 329 23.14 -9.13 -14.92
CA SER A 329 24.02 -8.49 -13.93
C SER A 329 23.26 -7.89 -12.75
N ARG A 330 22.01 -7.48 -12.97
CA ARG A 330 21.10 -6.85 -12.01
C ARG A 330 19.72 -7.52 -12.09
N PRO A 331 19.55 -8.71 -11.50
CA PRO A 331 18.31 -9.49 -11.61
C PRO A 331 17.05 -8.74 -11.16
N PHE A 332 17.17 -7.85 -10.19
CA PHE A 332 16.07 -7.03 -9.68
C PHE A 332 15.47 -6.07 -10.71
N ILE A 333 16.16 -5.73 -11.81
CA ILE A 333 15.62 -4.85 -12.87
C ILE A 333 14.42 -5.49 -13.55
N TYR A 334 14.41 -6.82 -13.71
CA TYR A 334 13.26 -7.54 -14.23
C TYR A 334 12.01 -7.24 -13.41
N TRP A 335 12.17 -7.22 -12.08
CA TRP A 335 11.09 -6.97 -11.15
C TRP A 335 10.67 -5.52 -11.06
N GLN A 336 11.63 -4.61 -10.94
CA GLN A 336 11.40 -3.17 -10.98
C GLN A 336 10.61 -2.77 -12.23
N ARG A 337 10.93 -3.36 -13.39
CA ARG A 337 10.20 -3.16 -14.63
C ARG A 337 8.73 -3.58 -14.49
N ILE A 338 8.46 -4.80 -14.06
CA ILE A 338 7.08 -5.28 -13.94
C ILE A 338 6.30 -4.43 -12.93
N SER A 339 6.87 -4.15 -11.76
CA SER A 339 6.22 -3.36 -10.71
C SER A 339 5.91 -1.93 -11.16
N LEU A 340 6.83 -1.29 -11.91
CA LEU A 340 6.60 0.04 -12.47
C LEU A 340 5.39 0.07 -13.39
N HIS A 341 5.34 -0.85 -14.36
CA HIS A 341 4.25 -0.91 -15.32
C HIS A 341 2.92 -1.31 -14.67
N LEU A 342 2.95 -2.23 -13.69
CA LEU A 342 1.75 -2.60 -12.92
C LEU A 342 1.15 -1.36 -12.25
N GLY A 343 1.98 -0.56 -11.58
CA GLY A 343 1.53 0.67 -10.92
C GLY A 343 0.99 1.71 -11.90
N ILE A 344 1.62 1.89 -13.07
CA ILE A 344 1.16 2.84 -14.08
C ILE A 344 -0.18 2.41 -14.69
N HIS A 345 -0.31 1.14 -15.11
CA HIS A 345 -1.58 0.65 -15.68
C HIS A 345 -2.72 0.66 -14.67
N ALA A 346 -2.46 0.41 -13.39
CA ALA A 346 -3.48 0.56 -12.35
C ALA A 346 -4.02 1.99 -12.25
N ARG A 347 -3.14 3.00 -12.40
CA ARG A 347 -3.51 4.42 -12.41
C ARG A 347 -4.28 4.81 -13.67
N ILE A 348 -3.89 4.28 -14.84
CA ILE A 348 -4.67 4.45 -16.08
C ILE A 348 -6.07 3.87 -15.90
N CYS A 349 -6.19 2.65 -15.36
CA CYS A 349 -7.49 2.04 -15.09
C CYS A 349 -8.35 2.90 -14.16
N ARG A 350 -7.77 3.42 -13.06
CA ARG A 350 -8.48 4.30 -12.12
C ARG A 350 -8.94 5.59 -12.80
N LEU A 351 -8.08 6.23 -13.58
CA LEU A 351 -8.34 7.49 -14.27
C LEU A 351 -9.53 7.39 -15.26
N HIS A 352 -9.63 6.28 -15.99
CA HIS A 352 -10.70 6.07 -16.98
C HIS A 352 -11.95 5.38 -16.43
N ARG A 353 -11.94 4.93 -15.17
CA ARG A 353 -13.03 4.15 -14.55
C ARG A 353 -14.40 4.84 -14.64
N PRO A 354 -14.55 6.15 -14.33
CA PRO A 354 -15.86 6.80 -14.39
C PRO A 354 -16.47 6.79 -15.80
N TYR A 355 -15.61 6.85 -16.82
CA TYR A 355 -15.99 6.92 -18.23
C TYR A 355 -16.11 5.54 -18.87
N HIS A 356 -15.74 4.47 -18.16
CA HIS A 356 -15.83 3.11 -18.68
C HIS A 356 -17.28 2.69 -18.89
N LEU A 357 -18.13 2.86 -17.87
CA LEU A 357 -19.55 2.56 -17.95
C LEU A 357 -20.29 3.57 -18.83
N ALA A 358 -19.96 4.86 -18.70
CA ALA A 358 -20.57 5.92 -19.50
C ALA A 358 -20.38 5.70 -21.02
N ALA A 359 -19.32 5.00 -21.45
CA ALA A 359 -19.06 4.72 -22.86
C ALA A 359 -20.11 3.84 -23.56
N TYR A 360 -20.92 3.07 -22.81
CA TYR A 360 -22.00 2.28 -23.40
C TYR A 360 -23.22 3.13 -23.76
N SER A 361 -23.43 4.21 -23.02
CA SER A 361 -24.52 5.17 -23.25
C SER A 361 -24.08 6.35 -24.12
N ASP A 362 -22.78 6.68 -24.13
CA ASP A 362 -22.22 7.82 -24.85
C ASP A 362 -20.90 7.47 -25.58
N PRO A 363 -20.92 7.44 -26.94
CA PRO A 363 -19.74 7.14 -27.74
C PRO A 363 -18.54 8.09 -27.53
N ARG A 364 -18.74 9.30 -26.97
CA ARG A 364 -17.64 10.23 -26.66
C ARG A 364 -16.56 9.57 -25.78
N TYR A 365 -16.96 8.63 -24.93
CA TYR A 365 -16.06 7.95 -23.97
C TYR A 365 -15.45 6.64 -24.50
N SER A 366 -15.60 6.34 -25.79
CA SER A 366 -15.07 5.10 -26.42
C SER A 366 -13.56 4.92 -26.23
N TYR A 367 -12.80 6.03 -26.19
CA TYR A 367 -11.37 6.01 -25.91
C TYR A 367 -11.11 5.48 -24.49
N SER A 368 -11.81 6.01 -23.48
CA SER A 368 -11.67 5.56 -22.09
C SER A 368 -11.93 4.06 -21.94
N ARG A 369 -13.01 3.54 -22.55
CA ARG A 369 -13.29 2.10 -22.56
C ARG A 369 -12.13 1.32 -23.20
N SER A 370 -11.64 1.73 -24.35
CA SER A 370 -10.52 1.02 -25.00
C SER A 370 -9.25 1.03 -24.14
N THR A 371 -8.95 2.17 -23.52
CA THR A 371 -7.74 2.37 -22.72
C THR A 371 -7.75 1.62 -21.39
N ILE A 372 -8.88 1.61 -20.67
CA ILE A 372 -9.02 0.84 -19.42
C ILE A 372 -8.92 -0.66 -19.70
N LEU A 373 -9.53 -1.17 -20.77
CA LEU A 373 -9.48 -2.59 -21.11
C LEU A 373 -8.06 -3.02 -21.50
N SER A 374 -7.39 -2.23 -22.36
CA SER A 374 -5.98 -2.48 -22.72
C SER A 374 -5.07 -2.51 -21.49
N SER A 375 -5.26 -1.58 -20.55
CA SER A 375 -4.48 -1.53 -19.31
C SER A 375 -4.82 -2.67 -18.35
N ALA A 376 -6.09 -3.05 -18.22
CA ALA A 376 -6.52 -4.18 -17.42
C ALA A 376 -5.93 -5.50 -17.94
N TYR A 377 -5.94 -5.72 -19.26
CA TYR A 377 -5.25 -6.85 -19.89
C TYR A 377 -3.75 -6.86 -19.57
N LYS A 378 -3.10 -5.69 -19.64
CA LYS A 378 -1.68 -5.57 -19.33
C LYS A 378 -1.38 -5.90 -17.87
N ILE A 379 -2.23 -5.50 -16.92
CA ILE A 379 -2.10 -5.86 -15.51
C ILE A 379 -2.14 -7.38 -15.31
N LEU A 380 -3.08 -8.08 -15.96
CA LEU A 380 -3.15 -9.55 -15.88
C LEU A 380 -1.91 -10.23 -16.48
N GLU A 381 -1.42 -9.73 -17.63
CA GLU A 381 -0.19 -10.22 -18.23
C GLU A 381 1.02 -10.02 -17.30
N LEU A 382 1.14 -8.83 -16.70
CA LEU A 382 2.20 -8.50 -15.76
C LEU A 382 2.16 -9.41 -14.54
N ARG A 383 0.98 -9.66 -13.96
CA ARG A 383 0.81 -10.61 -12.85
C ARG A 383 1.30 -12.01 -13.22
N ARG A 384 1.02 -12.47 -14.44
CA ARG A 384 1.51 -13.76 -14.95
C ARG A 384 3.03 -13.77 -15.13
N MET A 385 3.62 -12.66 -15.58
CA MET A 385 5.09 -12.53 -15.67
C MET A 385 5.76 -12.64 -14.30
N MET A 386 5.04 -12.34 -13.22
CA MET A 386 5.51 -12.53 -11.84
C MET A 386 5.54 -14.00 -11.40
N ASP A 387 4.82 -14.90 -12.09
CA ASP A 387 4.79 -16.32 -11.72
C ASP A 387 5.92 -17.16 -12.33
N VAL A 388 6.75 -16.57 -13.19
CA VAL A 388 7.86 -17.26 -13.83
C VAL A 388 8.87 -17.73 -12.75
N PRO A 389 9.41 -18.96 -12.81
CA PRO A 389 10.25 -19.52 -11.72
C PRO A 389 11.46 -18.65 -11.34
N VAL A 390 12.13 -18.05 -12.33
CA VAL A 390 13.26 -17.11 -12.13
C VAL A 390 12.84 -15.91 -11.28
N ALA A 391 11.59 -15.50 -11.43
CA ALA A 391 11.00 -14.42 -10.69
C ALA A 391 10.77 -14.85 -9.21
N LYS A 392 10.11 -16.00 -8.99
CA LYS A 392 9.72 -16.48 -7.64
C LYS A 392 10.87 -16.75 -6.66
N LEU A 393 12.09 -16.86 -7.15
CA LEU A 393 13.30 -17.03 -6.33
C LEU A 393 13.56 -15.84 -5.40
N HIS A 394 13.25 -14.62 -5.86
CA HIS A 394 13.61 -13.39 -5.14
C HIS A 394 12.42 -12.53 -4.74
N PHE A 395 11.20 -12.90 -5.14
CA PHE A 395 10.02 -12.09 -4.90
C PHE A 395 8.77 -12.96 -4.94
N ARG A 396 7.89 -12.80 -3.94
CA ARG A 396 6.60 -13.49 -3.85
C ARG A 396 5.49 -12.48 -4.08
N PRO A 397 5.01 -12.30 -5.32
CA PRO A 397 3.95 -11.32 -5.61
C PRO A 397 2.67 -11.58 -4.79
N GLU A 398 2.46 -12.83 -4.38
CA GLU A 398 1.32 -13.25 -3.55
C GLU A 398 1.34 -12.62 -2.14
N ARG A 399 2.46 -12.05 -1.71
CA ARG A 399 2.65 -11.42 -0.38
C ARG A 399 2.47 -9.91 -0.38
N TYR A 400 2.20 -9.31 -1.54
CA TYR A 400 2.08 -7.86 -1.67
C TYR A 400 0.63 -7.47 -1.92
N TRP A 401 -0.02 -6.94 -0.88
CA TRP A 401 -1.38 -6.45 -0.90
C TRP A 401 -1.72 -5.59 -2.14
N VAL A 402 -0.86 -4.63 -2.47
CA VAL A 402 -1.10 -3.69 -3.57
C VAL A 402 -1.22 -4.39 -4.94
N ILE A 403 -0.50 -5.50 -5.13
CA ILE A 403 -0.57 -6.31 -6.36
C ILE A 403 -1.93 -6.98 -6.45
N PHE A 404 -2.39 -7.57 -5.34
CA PHE A 404 -3.70 -8.20 -5.25
C PHE A 404 -4.79 -7.22 -5.66
N LEU A 405 -4.78 -6.02 -5.07
CA LEU A 405 -5.78 -5.00 -5.35
C LEU A 405 -5.80 -4.56 -6.82
N HIS A 406 -4.64 -4.32 -7.42
CA HIS A 406 -4.55 -3.90 -8.82
C HIS A 406 -5.06 -4.98 -9.78
N VAL A 407 -4.73 -6.24 -9.53
CA VAL A 407 -5.19 -7.38 -10.35
C VAL A 407 -6.71 -7.57 -10.20
N THR A 408 -7.24 -7.48 -8.99
CA THR A 408 -8.70 -7.51 -8.76
C THR A 408 -9.40 -6.39 -9.50
N SER A 409 -8.90 -5.16 -9.38
CA SER A 409 -9.49 -3.99 -10.06
C SER A 409 -9.50 -4.15 -11.58
N ALA A 410 -8.44 -4.73 -12.14
CA ALA A 410 -8.37 -5.06 -13.57
C ALA A 410 -9.35 -6.17 -13.96
N ALA A 411 -9.45 -7.24 -13.17
CA ALA A 411 -10.39 -8.34 -13.41
C ALA A 411 -11.85 -7.85 -13.40
N VAL A 412 -12.21 -6.98 -12.46
CA VAL A 412 -13.55 -6.36 -12.41
C VAL A 412 -13.81 -5.49 -13.64
N ALA A 413 -12.84 -4.67 -14.06
CA ALA A 413 -13.00 -3.85 -15.28
C ALA A 413 -13.24 -4.72 -16.53
N LEU A 414 -12.57 -5.87 -16.65
CA LEU A 414 -12.80 -6.81 -17.75
C LEU A 414 -14.14 -7.55 -17.62
N ALA A 415 -14.58 -7.87 -16.41
CA ALA A 415 -15.88 -8.50 -16.17
C ALA A 415 -17.05 -7.56 -16.55
N VAL A 416 -16.92 -6.26 -16.24
CA VAL A 416 -17.86 -5.21 -16.70
C VAL A 416 -17.96 -5.20 -18.22
N ASP A 417 -16.86 -5.38 -18.94
CA ASP A 417 -16.91 -5.35 -20.39
C ASP A 417 -17.58 -6.58 -21.00
N LEU A 418 -17.32 -7.73 -20.39
CA LEU A 418 -17.93 -9.00 -20.76
C LEU A 418 -19.45 -9.00 -20.55
N SER A 419 -19.98 -8.31 -19.53
CA SER A 419 -21.44 -8.21 -19.33
C SER A 419 -22.15 -7.45 -20.43
N HIS A 420 -21.54 -6.37 -20.90
CA HIS A 420 -22.13 -5.53 -21.94
C HIS A 420 -21.91 -6.10 -23.35
N ASN A 421 -20.91 -6.96 -23.54
CA ASN A 421 -20.59 -7.59 -24.82
C ASN A 421 -20.41 -9.12 -24.71
N PRO A 422 -21.44 -9.86 -24.27
CA PRO A 422 -21.31 -11.29 -23.99
C PRO A 422 -21.03 -12.13 -25.24
N ASP A 423 -21.44 -11.65 -26.41
CA ASP A 423 -21.29 -12.32 -27.70
C ASP A 423 -20.07 -11.84 -28.51
N ALA A 424 -19.17 -11.06 -27.91
CA ALA A 424 -17.96 -10.61 -28.60
C ALA A 424 -17.10 -11.81 -29.03
N PRO A 425 -16.42 -11.75 -30.19
CA PRO A 425 -15.60 -12.87 -30.69
C PRO A 425 -14.53 -13.36 -29.70
N ASP A 426 -14.07 -12.49 -28.81
CA ASP A 426 -13.06 -12.75 -27.78
C ASP A 426 -13.65 -12.97 -26.37
N ALA A 427 -14.97 -12.91 -26.20
CA ALA A 427 -15.65 -13.01 -24.90
C ALA A 427 -15.28 -14.28 -24.11
N GLN A 428 -15.21 -15.44 -24.78
CA GLN A 428 -14.83 -16.69 -24.14
C GLN A 428 -13.36 -16.69 -23.68
N ALA A 429 -12.44 -16.20 -24.51
CA ALA A 429 -11.03 -16.09 -24.16
C ALA A 429 -10.81 -15.07 -23.03
N LEU A 430 -11.62 -14.00 -22.99
CA LEU A 430 -11.64 -13.03 -21.91
C LEU A 430 -12.14 -13.65 -20.61
N LYS A 431 -13.24 -14.41 -20.66
CA LYS A 431 -13.78 -15.14 -19.49
C LYS A 431 -12.74 -16.08 -18.88
N GLU A 432 -12.00 -16.82 -19.70
CA GLU A 432 -10.90 -17.68 -19.25
C GLU A 432 -9.74 -16.90 -18.62
N LYS A 433 -9.38 -15.73 -19.18
CA LYS A 433 -8.34 -14.86 -18.61
C LYS A 433 -8.74 -14.28 -17.25
N VAL A 434 -9.97 -13.77 -17.13
CA VAL A 434 -10.51 -13.24 -15.87
C VAL A 434 -10.56 -14.35 -14.82
N LYS A 435 -11.05 -15.53 -15.19
CA LYS A 435 -11.03 -16.71 -14.32
C LYS A 435 -9.61 -17.06 -13.90
N GLY A 436 -8.65 -17.21 -14.81
CA GLY A 436 -7.26 -17.55 -14.47
C GLY A 436 -6.57 -16.52 -13.57
N ALA A 437 -6.86 -15.22 -13.77
CA ALA A 437 -6.42 -14.17 -12.86
C ALA A 437 -7.00 -14.36 -11.45
N TYR A 438 -8.30 -14.66 -11.37
CA TYR A 438 -8.97 -14.97 -10.12
C TYR A 438 -8.39 -16.20 -9.42
N GLU A 439 -8.19 -17.32 -10.11
CA GLU A 439 -7.61 -18.53 -9.51
C GLU A 439 -6.21 -18.26 -8.97
N THR A 440 -5.44 -17.39 -9.65
CA THR A 440 -4.12 -16.95 -9.20
C THR A 440 -4.21 -16.08 -7.94
N LEU A 441 -5.23 -15.21 -7.85
CA LEU A 441 -5.53 -14.40 -6.67
C LEU A 441 -6.01 -15.28 -5.50
N ASN A 442 -6.88 -16.24 -5.75
CA ASN A 442 -7.45 -17.13 -4.74
C ASN A 442 -6.40 -18.09 -4.16
N LYS A 443 -5.45 -18.57 -4.97
CA LYS A 443 -4.25 -19.29 -4.47
C LYS A 443 -3.39 -18.43 -3.53
N SER A 444 -3.51 -17.11 -3.63
CA SER A 444 -2.81 -16.12 -2.80
C SER A 444 -3.64 -15.71 -1.56
N ARG A 445 -4.84 -16.27 -1.36
CA ARG A 445 -5.86 -15.84 -0.38
C ARG A 445 -5.40 -15.75 1.07
N LYS A 446 -4.46 -16.58 1.48
CA LYS A 446 -3.88 -16.55 2.85
C LYS A 446 -3.36 -15.16 3.23
N ASN A 447 -3.13 -14.30 2.23
CA ASN A 447 -2.54 -12.98 2.36
C ASN A 447 -3.46 -11.85 1.82
N ALA A 448 -4.78 -12.03 1.82
CA ALA A 448 -5.73 -10.96 1.46
C ALA A 448 -7.14 -11.27 1.97
N GLU A 449 -7.27 -12.04 3.07
CA GLU A 449 -8.54 -12.64 3.44
C GLU A 449 -9.66 -11.62 3.71
N SER A 450 -9.34 -10.49 4.34
CA SER A 450 -10.32 -9.43 4.63
C SER A 450 -10.89 -8.80 3.36
N LEU A 451 -10.05 -8.58 2.34
CA LEU A 451 -10.48 -8.03 1.05
C LEU A 451 -11.21 -9.04 0.20
N ILE A 452 -10.72 -10.28 0.17
CA ILE A 452 -11.42 -11.36 -0.53
C ILE A 452 -12.81 -11.52 0.06
N ARG A 453 -12.93 -11.54 1.40
CA ARG A 453 -14.25 -11.53 2.06
C ARG A 453 -15.09 -10.30 1.71
N GLY A 454 -14.48 -9.11 1.61
CA GLY A 454 -15.19 -7.90 1.18
C GLY A 454 -15.72 -7.99 -0.26
N ILE A 455 -14.89 -8.47 -1.19
CA ILE A 455 -15.27 -8.67 -2.59
C ILE A 455 -16.33 -9.77 -2.70
N GLU A 456 -16.14 -10.90 -2.02
CA GLU A 456 -17.08 -12.02 -1.98
C GLU A 456 -18.44 -11.56 -1.43
N LYS A 457 -18.45 -10.82 -0.32
CA LYS A 457 -19.68 -10.24 0.25
C LYS A 457 -20.38 -9.30 -0.72
N ASN A 458 -19.63 -8.44 -1.41
CA ASN A 458 -20.19 -7.54 -2.42
C ASN A 458 -20.75 -8.31 -3.61
N MET A 459 -20.06 -9.36 -4.06
CA MET A 459 -20.54 -10.26 -5.10
C MET A 459 -21.79 -11.01 -4.66
N GLU A 460 -21.82 -11.57 -3.45
CA GLU A 460 -23.00 -12.21 -2.88
C GLU A 460 -24.19 -11.25 -2.81
N GLN A 461 -23.97 -9.99 -2.45
CA GLN A 461 -25.01 -8.96 -2.42
C GLN A 461 -25.54 -8.67 -3.83
N VAL A 462 -24.65 -8.52 -4.81
CA VAL A 462 -25.00 -8.32 -6.21
C VAL A 462 -25.77 -9.53 -6.76
N MET A 463 -25.27 -10.74 -6.52
CA MET A 463 -25.90 -12.00 -6.90
C MET A 463 -27.26 -12.20 -6.24
N GLY A 464 -27.39 -11.86 -4.96
CA GLY A 464 -28.66 -11.91 -4.23
C GLY A 464 -29.68 -10.91 -4.77
N THR A 465 -29.23 -9.75 -5.25
CA THR A 465 -30.07 -8.76 -5.91
C THR A 465 -30.57 -9.29 -7.26
N LEU A 466 -29.68 -9.86 -8.08
CA LEU A 466 -30.03 -10.50 -9.35
C LEU A 466 -31.02 -11.65 -9.18
N GLN A 467 -30.80 -12.51 -8.18
CA GLN A 467 -31.71 -13.64 -7.89
C GLN A 467 -33.11 -13.15 -7.50
N LYS A 468 -33.20 -12.09 -6.68
CA LYS A 468 -34.49 -11.46 -6.33
C LYS A 468 -35.17 -10.84 -7.54
N GLN A 469 -34.42 -10.16 -8.41
CA GLN A 469 -34.97 -9.59 -9.65
C GLN A 469 -35.50 -10.68 -10.59
N ARG A 470 -34.76 -11.78 -10.77
CA ARG A 470 -35.21 -12.96 -11.55
C ARG A 470 -36.46 -13.60 -10.96
N ALA A 471 -36.51 -13.79 -9.64
CA ALA A 471 -37.68 -14.34 -8.96
C ALA A 471 -38.91 -13.42 -9.12
N ASN A 472 -38.72 -12.11 -9.04
CA ASN A 472 -39.79 -11.12 -9.23
C ASN A 472 -40.26 -11.07 -10.69
N ALA A 473 -39.35 -11.17 -11.67
CA ALA A 473 -39.70 -11.25 -13.09
C ALA A 473 -40.50 -12.53 -13.40
N MET A 474 -40.10 -13.68 -12.84
CA MET A 474 -40.83 -14.95 -12.98
C MET A 474 -42.21 -14.92 -12.27
N ALA A 475 -42.33 -14.25 -11.12
CA ALA A 475 -43.61 -14.07 -10.44
C ALA A 475 -44.57 -13.13 -11.21
N SER A 476 -44.01 -12.15 -11.93
CA SER A 476 -44.76 -11.19 -12.75
C SER A 476 -45.25 -11.77 -14.08
N THR A 477 -44.70 -12.90 -14.53
CA THR A 477 -45.15 -13.62 -15.74
C THR A 477 -46.33 -14.56 -15.51
N SER A 478 -46.93 -14.58 -14.31
CA SER A 478 -48.18 -15.31 -14.05
C SER A 478 -49.39 -14.41 -14.35
N PRO A 479 -50.36 -14.81 -15.19
CA PRO A 479 -51.43 -13.90 -15.61
C PRO A 479 -52.52 -13.83 -14.54
N ALA A 480 -52.41 -12.89 -13.61
CA ALA A 480 -53.57 -12.34 -12.90
C ALA A 480 -53.27 -11.00 -12.19
N ALA A 481 -54.06 -10.00 -12.59
CA ALA A 481 -54.45 -8.79 -11.85
C ALA A 481 -53.43 -7.65 -11.69
N THR A 482 -53.71 -6.60 -12.46
CA THR A 482 -53.45 -5.16 -12.24
C THR A 482 -53.25 -4.70 -10.80
N SER A 483 -52.13 -4.00 -10.52
CA SER A 483 -52.15 -2.71 -9.81
C SER A 483 -50.84 -1.92 -9.99
N SER A 484 -50.99 -0.67 -10.44
CA SER A 484 -50.13 0.53 -10.27
C SER A 484 -48.63 0.35 -10.04
N ALA A 485 -47.84 0.75 -11.03
CA ALA A 485 -46.44 1.08 -10.88
C ALA A 485 -46.27 2.30 -9.95
N ASN A 486 -45.67 2.09 -8.78
CA ASN A 486 -44.96 3.14 -8.06
C ASN A 486 -43.49 3.08 -8.50
N LEU A 487 -43.11 3.98 -9.40
CA LEU A 487 -41.74 4.49 -9.43
C LEU A 487 -41.64 5.43 -8.23
N ASP A 488 -40.96 5.02 -7.17
CA ASP A 488 -40.30 5.86 -6.16
C ASP A 488 -39.92 4.98 -4.96
N SER A 489 -38.78 4.29 -5.06
CA SER A 489 -37.94 3.94 -3.91
C SER A 489 -36.60 3.40 -4.41
N VAL A 490 -35.69 4.32 -4.73
CA VAL A 490 -34.25 4.02 -4.63
C VAL A 490 -33.99 3.77 -3.14
N PRO A 491 -33.48 2.60 -2.70
CA PRO A 491 -33.11 2.42 -1.30
C PRO A 491 -31.95 3.36 -0.98
N GLU A 492 -32.24 4.32 -0.12
CA GLU A 492 -31.30 5.24 0.51
C GLU A 492 -30.16 4.42 1.15
N SER A 493 -28.96 4.56 0.56
CA SER A 493 -27.66 4.34 1.20
C SER A 493 -27.51 3.08 2.08
N ALA A 494 -27.35 1.91 1.46
CA ALA A 494 -26.94 0.69 2.19
C ALA A 494 -25.41 0.63 2.34
N PHE A 495 -24.82 1.62 3.02
CA PHE A 495 -23.40 1.65 3.36
C PHE A 495 -23.10 0.70 4.52
N THR A 496 -22.27 -0.32 4.29
CA THR A 496 -21.50 -0.91 5.40
C THR A 496 -20.15 -0.23 5.51
N ASN A 497 -19.93 0.43 6.63
CA ASN A 497 -18.66 0.97 7.08
C ASN A 497 -17.65 -0.19 7.19
N MET A 498 -16.44 -0.04 6.63
CA MET A 498 -15.38 -1.07 6.63
C MET A 498 -14.85 -1.42 8.04
N ASN A 499 -15.44 -0.83 9.08
CA ASN A 499 -15.07 -1.00 10.49
C ASN A 499 -15.69 -2.24 11.17
N ASP A 500 -16.63 -2.96 10.54
CA ASP A 500 -17.31 -4.10 11.18
C ASP A 500 -16.67 -5.49 10.93
N ILE A 501 -15.45 -5.56 10.39
CA ILE A 501 -14.74 -6.84 10.21
C ILE A 501 -14.03 -7.20 11.52
N THR A 502 -14.81 -7.67 12.51
CA THR A 502 -14.29 -8.43 13.64
C THR A 502 -15.04 -9.76 13.75
N MET A 503 -14.25 -10.85 13.68
CA MET A 503 -14.41 -12.17 14.31
C MET A 503 -14.36 -13.36 13.35
N GLY A 504 -13.49 -14.31 13.70
CA GLY A 504 -13.57 -15.72 13.28
C GLY A 504 -12.38 -16.22 12.47
N MET A 505 -11.23 -16.48 13.11
CA MET A 505 -10.25 -17.42 12.55
C MET A 505 -10.79 -18.84 12.73
N GLN A 506 -11.17 -19.48 11.63
CA GLN A 506 -11.29 -20.93 11.58
C GLN A 506 -10.64 -21.40 10.27
N GLU A 507 -9.50 -22.08 10.40
CA GLU A 507 -8.83 -22.76 9.28
C GLU A 507 -9.70 -23.91 8.83
N ASP A 508 -10.35 -23.79 7.66
CA ASP A 508 -10.88 -24.95 6.95
C ASP A 508 -10.61 -24.82 5.45
N GLY A 509 -10.05 -25.89 4.86
CA GLY A 509 -9.78 -26.05 3.44
C GLY A 509 -11.02 -26.08 2.54
N LEU A 510 -12.21 -25.83 3.09
CA LEU A 510 -13.50 -25.78 2.40
C LEU A 510 -13.80 -24.43 1.74
N GLY A 511 -13.10 -23.36 2.14
CA GLY A 511 -13.37 -22.04 1.57
C GLY A 511 -12.94 -21.88 0.11
N ASP A 512 -12.01 -22.70 -0.40
CA ASP A 512 -11.48 -22.56 -1.77
C ASP A 512 -12.55 -22.93 -2.81
N GLU A 513 -13.24 -24.06 -2.61
CA GLU A 513 -14.32 -24.52 -3.49
C GLU A 513 -15.51 -23.56 -3.50
N HIS A 514 -15.92 -23.05 -2.34
CA HIS A 514 -17.02 -22.08 -2.25
C HIS A 514 -16.71 -20.78 -3.01
N SER A 515 -15.49 -20.29 -2.87
CA SER A 515 -15.02 -19.08 -3.55
C SER A 515 -14.93 -19.27 -5.07
N HIS A 516 -14.39 -20.40 -5.51
CA HIS A 516 -14.38 -20.79 -6.92
C HIS A 516 -15.80 -20.89 -7.49
N GLN A 517 -16.74 -21.43 -6.73
CA GLN A 517 -18.14 -21.53 -7.12
C GLN A 517 -18.79 -20.15 -7.20
N LEU A 518 -18.61 -19.29 -6.19
CA LEU A 518 -19.16 -17.93 -6.16
C LEU A 518 -18.69 -17.10 -7.37
N TRP A 519 -17.42 -17.21 -7.76
CA TRP A 519 -16.91 -16.50 -8.93
C TRP A 519 -17.33 -17.13 -10.25
N SER A 520 -17.44 -18.46 -10.31
CA SER A 520 -18.04 -19.13 -11.46
C SER A 520 -19.49 -18.67 -11.65
N ASP A 521 -20.25 -18.56 -10.56
CA ASP A 521 -21.64 -18.11 -10.54
C ASP A 521 -21.75 -16.62 -10.87
N PHE A 522 -20.86 -15.79 -10.32
CA PHE A 522 -20.74 -14.38 -10.67
C PHE A 522 -20.46 -14.23 -12.16
N LEU A 523 -19.40 -14.85 -12.70
CA LEU A 523 -19.08 -14.80 -14.13
C LEU A 523 -20.15 -15.41 -15.03
N ALA A 524 -21.01 -16.28 -14.50
CA ALA A 524 -22.17 -16.81 -15.21
C ALA A 524 -23.35 -15.82 -15.20
N ALA A 525 -23.48 -15.02 -14.15
CA ALA A 525 -24.51 -13.99 -13.98
C ALA A 525 -24.08 -12.60 -14.46
N VAL A 526 -22.80 -12.42 -14.80
CA VAL A 526 -22.22 -11.18 -15.35
C VAL A 526 -23.06 -10.60 -16.49
N PRO A 527 -23.52 -11.38 -17.49
CA PRO A 527 -24.37 -10.87 -18.58
C PRO A 527 -25.72 -10.27 -18.13
N ASP A 528 -26.16 -10.54 -16.90
CA ASP A 528 -27.46 -10.10 -16.37
C ASP A 528 -27.37 -8.89 -15.44
N LEU A 529 -26.17 -8.33 -15.22
CA LEU A 529 -25.94 -7.23 -14.29
C LEU A 529 -26.36 -5.86 -14.85
N GLU A 530 -27.06 -5.07 -14.03
CA GLU A 530 -27.47 -3.70 -14.33
C GLU A 530 -26.36 -2.66 -14.01
N GLU A 531 -26.41 -1.50 -14.65
CA GLU A 531 -25.37 -0.44 -14.57
C GLU A 531 -25.09 0.02 -13.13
N PHE A 532 -26.11 0.21 -12.30
CA PHE A 532 -25.94 0.65 -10.91
C PHE A 532 -25.24 -0.39 -10.01
N GLN A 533 -25.39 -1.69 -10.33
CA GLN A 533 -24.74 -2.78 -9.61
C GLN A 533 -23.22 -2.78 -9.90
N TRP A 534 -22.84 -2.46 -11.14
CA TRP A 534 -21.45 -2.24 -11.51
C TRP A 534 -20.86 -1.01 -10.83
N THR A 535 -21.59 0.11 -10.82
CA THR A 535 -21.13 1.36 -10.16
C THR A 535 -20.82 1.12 -8.68
N SER A 536 -21.67 0.41 -7.96
CA SER A 536 -21.45 0.07 -6.54
C SER A 536 -20.22 -0.82 -6.34
N LEU A 537 -20.08 -1.91 -7.11
CA LEU A 537 -18.91 -2.80 -7.04
C LEU A 537 -17.61 -2.05 -7.37
N LEU A 538 -17.70 -1.08 -8.27
CA LEU A 538 -16.57 -0.28 -8.69
C LEU A 538 -16.20 0.80 -7.63
N GLN A 539 -17.16 1.38 -6.91
CA GLN A 539 -16.87 2.39 -5.87
C GLN A 539 -16.24 1.78 -4.61
N ASP A 540 -16.63 0.57 -4.22
CA ASP A 540 -16.10 -0.06 -2.99
C ASP A 540 -14.61 -0.45 -3.09
N LEU A 541 -14.09 -0.59 -4.32
CA LEU A 541 -12.65 -0.78 -4.56
C LEU A 541 -11.81 0.50 -4.32
N ASP A 542 -12.45 1.66 -4.13
CA ASP A 542 -11.77 2.95 -3.96
C ASP A 542 -11.40 3.28 -2.51
N PHE A 543 -12.04 2.65 -1.52
CA PHE A 543 -11.85 2.93 -0.09
C PHE A 543 -10.68 2.14 0.51
N ASP A 544 -9.46 2.36 -0.01
CA ASP A 544 -8.25 2.04 0.74
C ASP A 544 -7.21 3.17 0.63
N PRO A 545 -6.86 3.84 1.73
CA PRO A 545 -5.76 4.80 1.79
C PRO A 545 -4.40 4.25 1.31
N SER A 546 -4.22 2.93 1.21
CA SER A 546 -3.04 2.28 0.63
C SER A 546 -2.89 2.50 -0.89
N ASN A 547 -3.98 2.88 -1.58
CA ASN A 547 -4.03 3.17 -3.03
C ASN A 547 -3.17 4.37 -3.45
N PHE A 548 -2.70 5.13 -2.48
CA PHE A 548 -2.03 6.40 -2.67
C PHE A 548 -0.51 6.34 -2.40
N SER A 549 0.05 5.14 -2.15
CA SER A 549 1.50 4.94 -1.93
C SER A 549 2.27 4.38 -3.11
#